data_AF-A0A1R3KSW8-F1
#
_entry.id   AF-A0A1R3KSW8-F1
#
_cell.length_a   1.000
_cell.length_b   1.000
_cell.length_c   1.000
_cell.angle_alpha   90.00
_cell.angle_beta   90.00
_cell.angle_gamma   90.00
#
_symmetry.space_group_name_H-M   'P 1'
#
loop_
_entity.id
_entity.type
_entity.pdbx_description
1 polymer ?
#
loop_
_entity_poly.entity_id
_entity_poly.type
_entity_poly.pdbx_seq_one_letter_code
_entity_poly.pdbx_strand_id
1 'polypeptide(L)'
;MAELGYEIAQSNAAWILDKYGERSMCMGESGLCTDVERHQRAHSLWWQASEQGNEHAALLIGDAYYYGRGTVRDYERAAEAYIHAKSQSNAQAMFNLGYMHEHGQGLPFDLHLAKRYYDQALEIDPAARLPVALALASLWIRKNYADSFLVHLIDSLPEVYPKLEAWVENVLMEEGNATILTLFVCLLTVLYLRERQRRQAAAAAAREVALQNPPNDHVVPPAN
;
A
#
# COMPACT_ATOMS: atom_id res chain seq x y z
N MET A 1 4.12 29.49 -21.77
CA MET A 1 4.31 28.21 -22.46
C MET A 1 3.08 27.31 -22.31
N ALA A 2 2.61 26.99 -21.09
CA ALA A 2 1.35 26.25 -20.91
C ALA A 2 0.14 26.94 -21.56
N GLU A 3 0.02 28.26 -21.38
CA GLU A 3 -1.02 29.09 -22.03
C GLU A 3 -0.90 29.15 -23.55
N LEU A 4 0.26 28.81 -24.12
CA LEU A 4 0.47 28.75 -25.57
C LEU A 4 0.03 27.40 -26.15
N GLY A 5 -0.52 26.49 -25.34
CA GLY A 5 -1.05 25.21 -25.78
C GLY A 5 -0.04 24.05 -25.80
N TYR A 6 1.22 24.26 -25.39
CA TYR A 6 2.21 23.19 -25.40
C TYR A 6 1.88 22.14 -24.32
N GLU A 7 1.53 20.92 -24.74
CA GLU A 7 1.22 19.78 -23.87
C GLU A 7 2.24 19.63 -22.73
N ILE A 8 3.54 19.48 -23.04
CA ILE A 8 4.60 19.28 -22.05
C ILE A 8 4.65 20.42 -21.02
N ALA A 9 4.35 21.65 -21.45
CA ALA A 9 4.33 22.79 -20.55
C ALA A 9 3.08 22.76 -19.65
N GLN A 10 1.94 22.30 -20.15
CA GLN A 10 0.72 22.13 -19.37
C GLN A 10 0.88 21.02 -18.34
N SER A 11 1.36 19.84 -18.74
CA SER A 11 1.58 18.70 -17.84
C SER A 11 2.62 19.02 -16.76
N ASN A 12 3.75 19.65 -17.11
CA ASN A 12 4.74 20.08 -16.12
C ASN A 12 4.19 21.15 -15.16
N ALA A 13 3.43 22.13 -15.66
CA ALA A 13 2.84 23.15 -14.80
C ALA A 13 1.81 22.55 -13.84
N ALA A 14 0.96 21.65 -14.33
CA ALA A 14 0.00 20.92 -13.50
C ALA A 14 0.69 20.10 -12.41
N TRP A 15 1.75 19.37 -12.78
CA TRP A 15 2.55 18.59 -11.84
C TRP A 15 3.19 19.45 -10.76
N ILE A 16 3.73 20.63 -11.11
CA ILE A 16 4.32 21.55 -10.14
C ILE A 16 3.27 22.02 -9.12
N LEU A 17 2.07 22.36 -9.59
CA LEU A 17 0.96 22.80 -8.75
C LEU A 17 0.53 21.69 -7.76
N ASP A 18 0.37 20.46 -8.23
CA ASP A 18 -0.03 19.34 -7.38
C ASP A 18 1.09 18.88 -6.43
N LYS A 19 2.34 18.81 -6.91
CA LYS A 19 3.46 18.24 -6.13
C LYS A 19 3.98 19.18 -5.05
N TYR A 20 4.08 20.47 -5.35
CA TYR A 20 4.70 21.43 -4.45
C TYR A 20 3.69 22.24 -3.65
N GLY A 21 2.39 22.17 -3.96
CA GLY A 21 1.34 22.80 -3.17
C GLY A 21 1.64 24.27 -2.89
N GLU A 22 1.63 24.68 -1.63
CA GLU A 22 1.94 26.05 -1.19
C GLU A 22 3.35 26.54 -1.55
N ARG A 23 4.30 25.63 -1.80
CA ARG A 23 5.65 25.99 -2.26
C ARG A 23 5.69 26.30 -3.76
N SER A 24 4.63 25.98 -4.51
CA SER A 24 4.50 26.39 -5.91
C SER A 24 4.01 27.83 -5.98
N MET A 25 4.57 28.61 -6.91
CA MET A 25 4.10 29.96 -7.17
C MET A 25 2.81 29.91 -7.99
N CYS A 26 1.69 30.27 -7.37
CA CYS A 26 0.37 30.33 -8.00
C CYS A 26 -0.35 31.59 -7.53
N MET A 27 -0.87 32.39 -8.48
CA MET A 27 -1.68 33.57 -8.19
C MET A 27 -3.17 33.28 -8.44
N GLY A 28 -3.99 33.49 -7.41
CA GLY A 28 -5.45 33.41 -7.39
C GLY A 28 -6.09 34.80 -7.36
N GLU A 29 -7.38 34.87 -7.04
CA GLU A 29 -8.15 36.13 -7.11
C GLU A 29 -7.71 37.18 -6.09
N SER A 30 -7.32 36.76 -4.88
CA SER A 30 -6.96 37.65 -3.76
C SER A 30 -5.47 37.62 -3.39
N GLY A 31 -4.60 37.06 -4.23
CA GLY A 31 -3.16 36.92 -3.95
C GLY A 31 -2.63 35.55 -4.33
N LEU A 32 -1.90 34.90 -3.42
CA LEU A 32 -1.48 33.50 -3.63
C LEU A 32 -2.71 32.58 -3.69
N CYS A 33 -2.69 31.60 -4.59
CA CYS A 33 -3.78 30.65 -4.74
C CYS A 33 -4.06 29.91 -3.42
N THR A 34 -5.33 29.76 -3.10
CA THR A 34 -5.83 28.75 -2.18
C THR A 34 -5.59 27.34 -2.74
N ASP A 35 -5.66 26.31 -1.89
CA ASP A 35 -5.52 24.92 -2.35
C ASP A 35 -6.59 24.54 -3.37
N VAL A 36 -7.82 25.07 -3.21
CA VAL A 36 -8.92 24.85 -4.15
C VAL A 36 -8.58 25.43 -5.52
N GLU A 37 -8.15 26.69 -5.59
CA GLU A 37 -7.75 27.33 -6.85
C GLU A 37 -6.55 26.61 -7.49
N ARG A 38 -5.59 26.15 -6.67
CA ARG A 38 -4.42 25.41 -7.14
C ARG A 38 -4.83 24.10 -7.80
N HIS A 39 -5.65 23.29 -7.12
CA HIS A 39 -6.13 22.04 -7.68
C HIS A 39 -7.04 22.26 -8.89
N GLN A 40 -7.88 23.29 -8.90
CA GLN A 40 -8.68 23.65 -10.08
C GLN A 40 -7.81 23.97 -11.29
N ARG A 41 -6.73 24.75 -11.07
CA ARG A 41 -5.77 25.09 -12.13
C ARG A 41 -5.00 23.85 -12.60
N ALA A 42 -4.53 23.01 -11.68
CA ALA A 42 -3.86 21.76 -12.02
C ALA A 42 -4.79 20.84 -12.82
N HIS A 43 -6.03 20.64 -12.37
CA HIS A 43 -7.04 19.86 -13.08
C HIS A 43 -7.31 20.39 -14.49
N SER A 44 -7.45 21.72 -14.66
CA SER A 44 -7.62 22.33 -15.99
C SER A 44 -6.42 22.09 -16.91
N LEU A 45 -5.19 22.14 -16.39
CA LEU A 45 -3.99 21.90 -17.18
C LEU A 45 -3.81 20.42 -17.53
N TRP A 46 -4.15 19.52 -16.60
CA TRP A 46 -4.21 18.08 -16.89
C TRP A 46 -5.22 17.77 -17.97
N TRP A 47 -6.41 18.38 -17.91
CA TRP A 47 -7.41 18.25 -18.96
C TRP A 47 -6.86 18.63 -20.34
N GLN A 48 -6.22 19.80 -20.44
CA GLN A 48 -5.63 20.26 -21.71
C GLN A 48 -4.52 19.34 -22.22
N ALA A 49 -3.68 18.79 -21.33
CA ALA A 49 -2.63 17.85 -21.71
C ALA A 49 -3.21 16.49 -22.14
N SER A 50 -4.26 16.02 -21.48
CA SER A 50 -4.96 14.77 -21.83
C SER A 50 -5.60 14.85 -23.20
N GLU A 51 -6.24 15.98 -23.55
CA GLU A 51 -6.83 16.20 -24.88
C GLU A 51 -5.78 16.17 -26.00
N GLN A 52 -4.50 16.36 -25.66
CA GLN A 52 -3.36 16.25 -26.58
C GLN A 52 -2.73 14.85 -26.59
N GLY A 53 -3.33 13.88 -25.91
CA GLY A 53 -2.89 12.49 -25.87
C GLY A 53 -1.91 12.15 -24.76
N ASN A 54 -1.73 12.99 -23.74
CA ASN A 54 -0.93 12.61 -22.57
C ASN A 54 -1.73 11.63 -21.68
N GLU A 55 -1.33 10.36 -21.69
CA GLU A 55 -1.95 9.28 -20.92
C GLU A 55 -1.80 9.45 -19.40
N HIS A 56 -0.70 10.07 -18.96
CA HIS A 56 -0.47 10.34 -17.55
C HIS A 56 -1.37 11.48 -17.06
N ALA A 57 -1.65 12.46 -17.91
CA ALA A 57 -2.61 13.51 -17.64
C ALA A 57 -4.04 12.93 -17.53
N ALA A 58 -4.42 12.02 -18.44
CA ALA A 58 -5.68 11.30 -18.38
C ALA A 58 -5.86 10.53 -17.05
N LEU A 59 -4.81 9.85 -16.59
CA LEU A 59 -4.79 9.19 -15.28
C LEU A 59 -5.04 10.19 -14.14
N LEU A 60 -4.37 11.33 -14.15
CA LEU A 60 -4.48 12.34 -13.09
C LEU A 60 -5.83 13.08 -13.08
N ILE A 61 -6.50 13.20 -14.24
CA ILE A 61 -7.90 13.62 -14.31
C ILE A 61 -8.81 12.60 -13.62
N GLY A 62 -8.56 11.30 -13.85
CA GLY A 62 -9.25 10.24 -13.15
C GLY A 62 -9.09 10.33 -11.64
N ASP A 63 -7.86 10.54 -11.16
CA ASP A 63 -7.58 10.76 -9.73
C ASP A 63 -8.30 12.01 -9.21
N ALA A 64 -8.29 13.11 -9.97
CA ALA A 64 -8.96 14.35 -9.59
C ALA A 64 -10.47 14.15 -9.37
N TYR A 65 -11.16 13.46 -10.28
CA TYR A 65 -12.57 13.10 -10.11
C TYR A 65 -12.79 12.08 -9.01
N TYR A 66 -11.91 11.10 -8.85
CA TYR A 66 -12.04 10.04 -7.84
C TYR A 66 -11.91 10.60 -6.41
N TYR A 67 -10.95 11.51 -6.19
CA TYR A 67 -10.68 12.12 -4.88
C TYR A 67 -11.37 13.48 -4.67
N GLY A 68 -11.97 14.06 -5.70
CA GLY A 68 -12.53 15.42 -5.65
C GLY A 68 -11.47 16.52 -5.52
N ARG A 69 -10.30 16.35 -6.16
CA ARG A 69 -9.21 17.34 -6.13
C ARG A 69 -9.40 18.35 -7.25
N GLY A 70 -9.77 19.59 -6.89
CA GLY A 70 -9.99 20.66 -7.88
C GLY A 70 -11.27 20.50 -8.71
N THR A 71 -12.09 19.50 -8.36
CA THR A 71 -13.39 19.19 -8.97
C THR A 71 -14.28 18.52 -7.92
N VAL A 72 -15.57 18.39 -8.23
CA VAL A 72 -16.48 17.59 -7.39
C VAL A 72 -16.18 16.12 -7.62
N ARG A 73 -16.22 15.32 -6.54
CA ARG A 73 -16.02 13.87 -6.63
C ARG A 73 -17.09 13.24 -7.53
N ASP A 74 -16.66 12.52 -8.55
CA ASP A 74 -17.50 11.89 -9.56
C ASP A 74 -16.86 10.58 -10.02
N TYR A 75 -17.36 9.45 -9.54
CA TYR A 75 -16.77 8.15 -9.85
C TYR A 75 -17.02 7.71 -11.29
N GLU A 76 -18.09 8.16 -11.93
CA GLU A 76 -18.37 7.79 -13.34
C GLU A 76 -17.36 8.49 -14.26
N ARG A 77 -17.14 9.79 -14.05
CA ARG A 77 -16.11 10.53 -14.79
C ARG A 77 -14.69 10.04 -14.50
N ALA A 78 -14.42 9.61 -13.27
CA ALA A 78 -13.14 8.98 -12.95
C ALA A 78 -12.94 7.70 -13.78
N ALA A 79 -13.97 6.84 -13.88
CA ALA A 79 -13.91 5.63 -14.70
C ALA A 79 -13.66 5.94 -16.17
N GLU A 80 -14.35 6.94 -16.74
CA GLU A 80 -14.14 7.39 -18.12
C GLU A 80 -12.69 7.83 -18.37
N ALA A 81 -12.13 8.66 -17.49
CA ALA A 81 -10.75 9.13 -17.59
C ALA A 81 -9.74 7.98 -17.48
N TYR A 82 -9.95 7.03 -16.56
CA TYR A 82 -9.10 5.85 -16.46
C TYR A 82 -9.25 4.92 -17.67
N ILE A 83 -10.43 4.78 -18.26
CA ILE A 83 -10.61 4.03 -19.51
C ILE A 83 -9.83 4.70 -20.65
N HIS A 84 -9.84 6.03 -20.70
CA HIS A 84 -9.04 6.78 -21.67
C HIS A 84 -7.53 6.55 -21.46
N ALA A 85 -7.02 6.68 -20.24
CA ALA A 85 -5.61 6.37 -19.92
C ALA A 85 -5.25 4.90 -20.21
N LYS A 86 -6.15 3.96 -19.89
CA LYS A 86 -6.01 2.52 -20.20
C LYS A 86 -5.83 2.28 -21.70
N SER A 87 -6.56 3.00 -22.55
CA SER A 87 -6.47 2.83 -24.02
C SER A 87 -5.07 3.08 -24.57
N GLN A 88 -4.22 3.74 -23.78
CA GLN A 88 -2.83 4.04 -24.06
C GLN A 88 -1.87 3.18 -23.23
N SER A 89 -2.33 2.02 -22.75
CA SER A 89 -1.55 1.05 -21.97
C SER A 89 -1.03 1.59 -20.64
N ASN A 90 -1.77 2.46 -19.95
CA ASN A 90 -1.40 2.91 -18.61
C ASN A 90 -1.74 1.84 -17.54
N ALA A 91 -0.73 1.22 -16.94
CA ALA A 91 -0.88 0.17 -15.93
C ALA A 91 -1.58 0.65 -14.64
N GLN A 92 -1.29 1.87 -14.20
CA GLN A 92 -1.93 2.45 -13.00
C GLN A 92 -3.42 2.69 -13.23
N ALA A 93 -3.82 3.14 -14.43
CA ALA A 93 -5.22 3.29 -14.79
C ALA A 93 -5.96 1.94 -14.81
N MET A 94 -5.32 0.88 -15.29
CA MET A 94 -5.87 -0.48 -15.19
C MET A 94 -6.04 -0.92 -13.74
N PHE A 95 -5.03 -0.68 -12.89
CA PHE A 95 -5.15 -0.97 -11.46
C PHE A 95 -6.33 -0.21 -10.82
N ASN A 96 -6.47 1.09 -11.10
CA ASN A 96 -7.57 1.90 -10.57
C ASN A 96 -8.94 1.41 -11.06
N LEU A 97 -9.07 0.99 -12.32
CA LEU A 97 -10.31 0.36 -12.82
C LEU A 97 -10.61 -0.96 -12.12
N GLY A 98 -9.58 -1.77 -11.85
CA GLY A 98 -9.72 -3.00 -11.05
C GLY A 98 -10.26 -2.71 -9.65
N TYR A 99 -9.70 -1.69 -9.00
CA TYR A 99 -10.13 -1.24 -7.69
C TYR A 99 -11.58 -0.74 -7.67
N MET A 100 -11.98 0.04 -8.69
CA MET A 100 -13.34 0.55 -8.80
C MET A 100 -14.37 -0.58 -8.99
N HIS A 101 -14.05 -1.61 -9.77
CA HIS A 101 -14.90 -2.81 -9.87
C HIS A 101 -14.92 -3.64 -8.58
N GLU A 102 -13.81 -3.71 -7.84
CA GLU A 102 -13.76 -4.40 -6.55
C GLU A 102 -14.67 -3.73 -5.51
N HIS A 103 -14.88 -2.42 -5.58
CA HIS A 103 -15.67 -1.67 -4.60
C HIS A 103 -17.02 -1.14 -5.12
N GLY A 104 -17.34 -1.39 -6.40
CA GLY A 104 -18.58 -0.91 -7.00
C GLY A 104 -18.67 0.63 -7.09
N GLN A 105 -17.55 1.33 -7.29
CA GLN A 105 -17.47 2.78 -7.29
C GLN A 105 -17.56 3.34 -8.70
N GLY A 106 -18.69 3.95 -9.07
CA GLY A 106 -18.92 4.47 -10.43
C GLY A 106 -18.96 3.40 -11.52
N LEU A 107 -18.73 2.14 -11.16
CA LEU A 107 -18.77 0.96 -12.00
C LEU A 107 -19.49 -0.15 -11.23
N PRO A 108 -20.14 -1.11 -11.92
CA PRO A 108 -20.74 -2.27 -11.25
C PRO A 108 -19.70 -3.05 -10.45
N PHE A 109 -20.09 -3.50 -9.27
CA PHE A 109 -19.30 -4.43 -8.46
C PHE A 109 -19.10 -5.74 -9.23
N ASP A 110 -17.86 -6.06 -9.56
CA ASP A 110 -17.50 -7.27 -10.33
C ASP A 110 -16.05 -7.71 -10.01
N LEU A 111 -15.93 -8.72 -9.15
CA LEU A 111 -14.61 -9.26 -8.76
C LEU A 111 -13.89 -9.98 -9.91
N HIS A 112 -14.61 -10.50 -10.91
CA HIS A 112 -13.98 -11.14 -12.06
C HIS A 112 -13.34 -10.10 -12.97
N LEU A 113 -14.04 -9.00 -13.21
CA LEU A 113 -13.53 -7.89 -14.00
C LEU A 113 -12.41 -7.14 -13.25
N ALA A 114 -12.53 -6.98 -11.92
CA ALA A 114 -11.46 -6.45 -11.08
C ALA A 114 -10.16 -7.27 -11.23
N LYS A 115 -10.25 -8.60 -11.05
CA LYS A 115 -9.11 -9.51 -11.26
C LYS A 115 -8.48 -9.33 -12.64
N ARG A 116 -9.30 -9.29 -13.70
CA ARG A 116 -8.82 -9.14 -15.07
C ARG A 116 -8.02 -7.84 -15.25
N TYR A 117 -8.50 -6.73 -14.71
CA TYR A 117 -7.78 -5.46 -14.79
C TYR A 117 -6.46 -5.47 -13.99
N TYR A 118 -6.44 -6.11 -12.82
CA TYR A 118 -5.21 -6.30 -12.06
C TYR A 118 -4.17 -7.16 -12.80
N ASP A 119 -4.61 -8.25 -13.44
CA ASP A 119 -3.72 -9.09 -14.26
C ASP A 119 -3.15 -8.28 -15.44
N GLN A 120 -3.99 -7.49 -16.13
CA GLN A 120 -3.55 -6.64 -17.23
C GLN A 120 -2.56 -5.55 -16.81
N ALA A 121 -2.75 -4.94 -15.63
CA ALA A 121 -1.79 -3.98 -15.09
C ALA A 121 -0.39 -4.60 -14.92
N LEU A 122 -0.33 -5.86 -14.46
CA LEU A 122 0.92 -6.60 -14.28
C LEU A 122 1.56 -7.03 -15.61
N GLU A 123 0.75 -7.32 -16.63
CA GLU A 123 1.25 -7.63 -17.98
C GLU A 123 1.95 -6.43 -18.62
N ILE A 124 1.46 -5.22 -18.35
CA ILE A 124 2.01 -3.97 -18.89
C ILE A 124 3.24 -3.52 -18.11
N ASP A 125 3.14 -3.49 -16.78
CA ASP A 125 4.21 -3.02 -15.91
C ASP A 125 4.54 -4.05 -14.82
N PRO A 126 5.67 -4.76 -14.95
CA PRO A 126 6.15 -5.67 -13.91
C PRO A 126 6.38 -4.99 -12.55
N ALA A 127 6.60 -3.67 -12.49
CA ALA A 127 6.73 -2.93 -11.24
C ALA A 127 5.41 -2.89 -10.45
N ALA A 128 4.25 -3.07 -11.11
CA ALA A 128 2.95 -3.18 -10.46
C ALA A 128 2.75 -4.50 -9.69
N ARG A 129 3.73 -5.42 -9.69
CA ARG A 129 3.64 -6.74 -9.05
C ARG A 129 3.23 -6.70 -7.58
N LEU A 130 3.81 -5.80 -6.80
CA LEU A 130 3.51 -5.74 -5.37
C LEU A 130 2.05 -5.28 -5.11
N PRO A 131 1.60 -4.11 -5.61
CA PRO A 131 0.21 -3.69 -5.39
C PRO A 131 -0.79 -4.67 -5.99
N VAL A 132 -0.53 -5.21 -7.20
CA VAL A 132 -1.39 -6.22 -7.83
C VAL A 132 -1.48 -7.50 -6.99
N ALA A 133 -0.36 -8.01 -6.46
CA ALA A 133 -0.39 -9.22 -5.63
C ALA A 133 -1.21 -9.03 -4.35
N LEU A 134 -1.11 -7.87 -3.70
CA LEU A 134 -1.90 -7.53 -2.53
C LEU A 134 -3.40 -7.41 -2.88
N ALA A 135 -3.73 -6.75 -3.99
CA ALA A 135 -5.10 -6.63 -4.47
C ALA A 135 -5.71 -7.99 -4.83
N LEU A 136 -4.96 -8.87 -5.49
CA LEU A 136 -5.40 -10.23 -5.80
C LEU A 136 -5.58 -11.08 -4.54
N ALA A 137 -4.71 -10.91 -3.54
CA ALA A 137 -4.87 -11.56 -2.24
C ALA A 137 -6.12 -11.06 -1.51
N SER A 138 -6.36 -9.74 -1.50
CA SER A 138 -7.60 -9.13 -1.00
C SER A 138 -8.82 -9.74 -1.69
N LEU A 139 -8.81 -9.79 -3.02
CA LEU A 139 -9.91 -10.33 -3.82
C LEU A 139 -10.17 -11.82 -3.52
N TRP A 140 -9.10 -12.61 -3.33
CA TRP A 140 -9.21 -14.01 -2.91
C TRP A 140 -9.85 -14.12 -1.52
N ILE A 141 -9.46 -13.27 -0.56
CA ILE A 141 -10.06 -13.28 0.79
C ILE A 141 -11.54 -12.90 0.71
N ARG A 142 -11.89 -11.82 0.01
CA ARG A 142 -13.30 -11.37 -0.18
C ARG A 142 -14.16 -12.46 -0.82
N LYS A 143 -13.62 -13.18 -1.80
CA LYS A 143 -14.35 -14.25 -2.50
C LYS A 143 -14.60 -15.49 -1.62
N ASN A 144 -13.65 -15.87 -0.76
CA ASN A 144 -13.75 -17.11 0.03
C ASN A 144 -14.31 -16.90 1.45
N TYR A 145 -14.17 -15.70 2.01
CA TYR A 145 -14.51 -15.37 3.40
C TYR A 145 -15.35 -14.09 3.48
N ALA A 146 -16.37 -13.98 2.63
CA ALA A 146 -17.33 -12.88 2.70
C ALA A 146 -17.87 -12.72 4.14
N ASP A 147 -18.03 -11.47 4.59
CA ASP A 147 -18.50 -11.08 5.93
C ASP A 147 -17.66 -11.61 7.11
N SER A 148 -16.42 -12.03 6.85
CA SER A 148 -15.49 -12.44 7.91
C SER A 148 -14.74 -11.27 8.52
N PHE A 149 -14.22 -11.48 9.73
CA PHE A 149 -13.28 -10.55 10.38
C PHE A 149 -12.10 -10.18 9.47
N LEU A 150 -11.62 -11.08 8.61
CA LEU A 150 -10.51 -10.80 7.70
C LEU A 150 -10.85 -9.70 6.69
N VAL A 151 -12.08 -9.72 6.14
CA VAL A 151 -12.54 -8.69 5.21
C VAL A 151 -12.67 -7.34 5.93
N HIS A 152 -13.26 -7.32 7.12
CA HIS A 152 -13.34 -6.12 7.94
C HIS A 152 -11.97 -5.56 8.32
N LEU A 153 -11.00 -6.43 8.64
CA LEU A 153 -9.63 -6.03 8.93
C LEU A 153 -9.00 -5.36 7.70
N ILE A 154 -9.14 -5.96 6.51
CA ILE A 154 -8.64 -5.39 5.25
C ILE A 154 -9.27 -4.01 4.99
N ASP A 155 -10.59 -3.89 5.11
CA ASP A 155 -11.31 -2.63 4.88
C ASP A 155 -10.91 -1.52 5.88
N SER A 156 -10.48 -1.89 7.08
CA SER A 156 -10.00 -0.94 8.10
C SER A 156 -8.55 -0.48 7.90
N LEU A 157 -7.74 -1.18 7.09
CA LEU A 157 -6.32 -0.86 6.91
C LEU A 157 -6.05 0.60 6.47
N PRO A 158 -6.79 1.17 5.50
CA PRO A 158 -6.55 2.55 5.07
C PRO A 158 -6.72 3.59 6.18
N GLU A 159 -7.60 3.34 7.15
CA GLU A 159 -7.81 4.24 8.30
C GLU A 159 -6.76 4.05 9.41
N VAL A 160 -6.21 2.84 9.53
CA VAL A 160 -5.24 2.47 10.57
C VAL A 160 -3.82 2.87 10.18
N TYR A 161 -3.45 2.70 8.91
CA TYR A 161 -2.09 2.97 8.42
C TYR A 161 -1.55 4.37 8.77
N PRO A 162 -2.24 5.50 8.47
CA PRO A 162 -1.71 6.83 8.79
C PRO A 162 -1.59 7.07 10.30
N LYS A 163 -2.46 6.46 11.12
CA LYS A 163 -2.37 6.53 12.58
C LYS A 163 -1.16 5.75 13.09
N LEU A 164 -0.90 4.59 12.49
CA LEU A 164 0.27 3.78 12.80
C LEU A 164 1.54 4.54 12.42
N GLU A 165 1.59 5.13 11.23
CA GLU A 165 2.72 5.93 10.76
C GLU A 165 3.00 7.11 11.69
N ALA A 166 1.98 7.91 12.03
CA ALA A 166 2.11 9.00 12.98
C ALA A 166 2.55 8.53 14.38
N TRP A 167 2.02 7.39 14.84
CA TRP A 167 2.46 6.79 16.11
C TRP A 167 3.92 6.34 16.03
N VAL A 168 4.33 5.69 14.94
CA VAL A 168 5.70 5.23 14.71
C VAL A 168 6.65 6.41 14.67
N GLU A 169 6.32 7.48 13.94
CA GLU A 169 7.13 8.69 13.90
C GLU A 169 7.26 9.30 15.30
N ASN A 170 6.16 9.49 16.02
CA ASN A 170 6.20 10.07 17.37
C ASN A 170 7.00 9.19 18.36
N VAL A 171 6.83 7.87 18.31
CA VAL A 171 7.47 6.94 19.25
C VAL A 171 8.92 6.64 18.90
N LEU A 172 9.28 6.54 17.61
CA LEU A 172 10.66 6.28 17.19
C LEU A 172 11.52 7.55 17.15
N MET A 173 10.94 8.73 16.95
CA MET A 173 11.69 10.00 16.83
C MET A 173 11.83 10.76 18.16
N GLU A 174 11.08 10.41 19.21
CA GLU A 174 11.42 10.86 20.56
C GLU A 174 12.70 10.15 21.04
N GLU A 175 13.82 10.87 21.15
CA GLU A 175 15.15 10.35 21.50
C GLU A 175 15.16 9.45 22.77
N GLY A 176 14.23 9.68 23.70
CA GLY A 176 14.05 8.86 24.90
C GLY A 176 13.49 7.46 24.64
N ASN A 177 12.60 7.29 23.66
CA ASN A 177 11.90 6.02 23.43
C ASN A 177 12.73 5.03 22.60
N ALA A 178 13.53 5.51 21.66
CA ALA A 178 14.44 4.65 20.89
C ALA A 178 15.48 3.96 21.79
N THR A 179 16.02 4.68 22.79
CA THR A 179 16.96 4.11 23.77
C THR A 179 16.28 3.10 24.70
N ILE A 180 15.05 3.37 25.12
CA ILE A 180 14.27 2.41 25.92
C ILE A 180 13.95 1.15 25.13
N LEU A 181 13.52 1.27 23.87
CA LEU A 181 13.21 0.13 23.00
C LEU A 181 14.45 -0.72 22.70
N THR A 182 15.60 -0.09 22.44
CA THR A 182 16.87 -0.81 22.24
C THR A 182 17.30 -1.54 23.51
N LEU A 183 17.20 -0.92 24.68
CA LEU A 183 17.47 -1.58 25.96
C LEU A 183 16.52 -2.76 26.21
N PHE A 184 15.24 -2.62 25.86
CA PHE A 184 14.25 -3.67 25.99
C PHE A 184 14.54 -4.86 25.08
N VAL A 185 14.89 -4.61 23.81
CA VAL A 185 15.33 -5.66 22.88
C VAL A 185 16.63 -6.33 23.36
N CYS A 186 17.59 -5.57 23.87
CA CYS A 186 18.82 -6.12 24.47
C CYS A 186 18.52 -7.00 25.69
N LEU A 187 17.60 -6.57 26.56
CA LEU A 187 17.19 -7.36 27.72
C LEU A 187 16.51 -8.67 27.28
N LEU A 188 15.58 -8.61 26.32
CA LEU A 188 14.90 -9.79 25.79
C LEU A 188 15.88 -10.77 25.14
N THR A 189 16.85 -10.28 24.39
CA THR A 189 17.89 -11.13 23.77
C THR A 189 18.78 -11.78 24.83
N VAL A 190 19.19 -11.05 25.87
CA VAL A 190 19.95 -11.63 27.00
C VAL A 190 19.15 -12.70 27.74
N LEU A 191 17.87 -12.43 28.05
CA LEU A 191 17.00 -13.39 28.71
C LEU A 191 16.81 -14.65 27.86
N TYR A 192 16.58 -14.49 26.56
CA TYR A 192 16.46 -15.59 25.61
C TYR A 192 17.75 -16.44 25.54
N LEU A 193 18.91 -15.80 25.44
CA LEU A 193 20.20 -16.50 25.40
C LEU A 193 20.48 -17.24 26.72
N ARG A 194 20.16 -16.63 27.86
CA ARG A 194 20.34 -17.24 29.18
C ARG A 194 19.43 -18.45 29.37
N GLU A 195 18.19 -18.38 28.90
CA GLU A 195 17.27 -19.52 28.93
C GLU A 195 17.76 -20.65 28.00
N ARG A 196 18.24 -20.30 26.80
CA ARG A 196 18.83 -21.27 25.87
C ARG A 196 20.04 -21.98 26.47
N GLN A 197 20.96 -21.26 27.13
CA GLN A 197 22.11 -21.84 27.83
C GLN A 197 21.69 -22.77 28.96
N ARG A 198 20.68 -22.38 29.78
CA ARG A 198 20.14 -23.25 30.83
C ARG A 198 19.57 -24.55 30.28
N ARG A 199 18.80 -24.49 29.18
CA ARG A 199 18.25 -25.66 28.51
C ARG A 199 19.36 -26.57 27.96
N GLN A 200 20.40 -26.01 27.37
CA GLN A 200 21.56 -26.78 26.88
C GLN A 200 22.35 -27.43 28.01
N ALA A 201 22.59 -26.72 29.12
CA ALA A 201 23.26 -27.26 30.30
C ALA A 201 22.44 -28.38 30.96
N ALA A 202 21.12 -28.21 31.08
CA ALA A 202 20.23 -29.25 31.59
C ALA A 202 20.22 -30.50 30.69
N ALA A 203 20.22 -30.31 29.37
CA ALA A 203 20.29 -31.42 28.41
C ALA A 203 21.65 -32.15 28.43
N ALA A 204 22.76 -31.42 28.63
CA ALA A 204 24.09 -31.99 28.77
C ALA A 204 24.22 -32.81 30.07
N ALA A 205 23.75 -32.26 31.20
CA ALA A 205 23.72 -32.96 32.48
C ALA A 205 22.82 -34.22 32.44
N ALA A 206 21.65 -34.14 31.80
CA ALA A 206 20.78 -35.31 31.61
C ALA A 206 21.45 -36.41 30.77
N ARG A 207 22.21 -36.04 29.73
CA ARG A 207 23.01 -37.00 28.93
C ARG A 207 24.14 -37.62 29.75
N GLU A 208 24.82 -36.85 30.58
CA GLU A 208 25.90 -37.35 31.43
C GLU A 208 25.38 -38.32 32.50
N VAL A 209 24.25 -38.00 33.14
CA VAL A 209 23.56 -38.90 34.08
C VAL A 209 23.11 -40.19 33.37
N ALA A 210 22.59 -40.11 32.15
CA ALA A 210 22.20 -41.27 31.36
C ALA A 210 23.39 -42.16 30.95
N LEU A 211 24.59 -41.57 30.77
CA LEU A 211 25.82 -42.31 30.49
C LEU A 211 26.41 -42.97 31.75
N GLN A 212 26.25 -42.36 32.92
CA GLN A 212 26.73 -42.90 34.20
C GLN A 212 25.84 -44.01 34.75
N ASN A 213 24.54 -43.98 34.46
CA ASN A 213 23.58 -45.02 34.82
C ASN A 213 22.97 -45.65 33.56
N PRO A 214 23.72 -46.48 32.82
CA PRO A 214 23.14 -47.22 31.71
C PRO A 214 22.03 -48.13 32.24
N PRO A 215 20.92 -48.30 31.52
CA PRO A 215 19.85 -49.19 31.93
C PRO A 215 20.41 -50.59 32.20
N ASN A 216 20.09 -51.14 33.38
CA ASN A 216 20.58 -52.43 33.81
C ASN A 216 19.85 -53.52 33.02
N ASP A 217 20.49 -54.09 32.00
CA ASP A 217 20.02 -55.28 31.31
C ASP A 217 20.16 -56.49 32.26
N HIS A 218 19.19 -56.65 33.16
CA HIS A 218 19.07 -57.83 33.99
C HIS A 218 18.73 -59.05 33.14
N VAL A 219 19.76 -59.85 32.90
CA VAL A 219 19.80 -61.32 32.79
C VAL A 219 18.42 -61.99 32.97
N VAL A 220 17.84 -62.45 31.87
CA VAL A 220 16.72 -63.39 31.87
C VAL A 220 17.25 -64.75 32.35
N PRO A 221 16.73 -65.36 33.44
CA PRO A 221 17.17 -66.68 33.86
C PRO A 221 16.65 -67.76 32.88
N PRO A 222 17.42 -68.83 32.63
CA PRO A 222 16.98 -69.91 31.76
C PRO A 222 15.83 -70.67 32.42
N ALA A 223 14.74 -70.85 31.67
CA ALA A 223 13.66 -71.75 32.05
C ALA A 223 14.13 -73.21 31.92
N ASN A 224 14.00 -73.96 33.02
CA ASN A 224 14.08 -75.42 33.04
C ASN A 224 12.86 -76.05 32.37
#